data_AF-A0A3P1B6Y5-F1
#
_entry.id   AF-A0A3P1B6Y5-F1
#
_cell.length_a   1.000
_cell.length_b   1.000
_cell.length_c   1.000
_cell.angle_alpha   90.00
_cell.angle_beta   90.00
_cell.angle_gamma   90.00
#
_symmetry.space_group_name_H-M   'P 1'
#
loop_
_entity.id
_entity.type
_entity.pdbx_description
1 polymer ?
#
loop_
_entity_poly.entity_id
_entity_poly.type
_entity_poly.pdbx_seq_one_letter_code
_entity_poly.pdbx_strand_id
1 'polypeptide(L)'
;MKAIKILNTIVVAIPLALGLIDLILQDGAYLIYALWFTMITGGVQVLLGIILAIKLHNNLHFKIYLIGVVGYFFLIYLADEFDLSHGFSYLMFTIPALLAVYLSVLIYKLPNHEL
;
A
#
# COMPACT_ATOMS: atom_id res chain seq x y z
N MET A 1 -2.82 19.40 -3.00
CA MET A 1 -2.94 17.93 -3.28
C MET A 1 -2.07 17.34 -4.40
N LYS A 2 -1.66 18.11 -5.41
CA LYS A 2 -0.96 17.58 -6.60
C LYS A 2 0.28 16.74 -6.28
N ALA A 3 1.10 17.17 -5.32
CA ALA A 3 2.30 16.46 -4.89
C ALA A 3 2.01 15.07 -4.31
N ILE A 4 0.97 14.94 -3.47
CA ILE A 4 0.54 13.66 -2.88
C ILE A 4 0.10 12.68 -3.97
N LYS A 5 -0.68 13.16 -4.95
CA LYS A 5 -1.10 12.33 -6.10
C LYS A 5 0.10 11.83 -6.89
N ILE A 6 1.03 12.72 -7.26
CA ILE A 6 2.24 12.37 -8.00
C ILE A 6 3.08 11.34 -7.23
N LEU A 7 3.31 11.58 -5.94
CA LEU A 7 4.08 10.66 -5.10
C LEU A 7 3.41 9.28 -5.06
N ASN A 8 2.09 9.22 -4.82
CA ASN A 8 1.33 7.97 -4.83
C ASN A 8 1.42 7.25 -6.19
N THR A 9 1.36 7.99 -7.31
CA THR A 9 1.54 7.40 -8.65
C THR A 9 2.90 6.75 -8.78
N ILE A 10 3.97 7.46 -8.42
CA ILE A 10 5.34 7.00 -8.60
C ILE A 10 5.55 5.72 -7.80
N VAL A 11 5.19 5.71 -6.52
CA VAL A 11 5.43 4.55 -5.66
C VAL A 11 4.63 3.34 -6.07
N VAL A 12 3.40 3.49 -6.58
CA VAL A 12 2.60 2.36 -7.09
C VAL A 12 3.08 1.90 -8.47
N ALA A 13 3.46 2.83 -9.35
CA ALA A 13 3.81 2.52 -10.74
C ALA A 13 5.17 1.82 -10.86
N ILE A 14 6.18 2.17 -10.04
CA ILE A 14 7.51 1.57 -10.12
C ILE A 14 7.48 0.04 -9.92
N PRO A 15 6.95 -0.53 -8.82
CA PRO A 15 6.94 -1.98 -8.62
C PRO A 15 6.11 -2.69 -9.71
N LEU A 16 5.03 -2.08 -10.19
CA LEU A 16 4.26 -2.62 -11.31
C LEU A 16 5.07 -2.66 -12.61
N ALA A 17 5.76 -1.57 -12.95
CA ALA A 17 6.60 -1.49 -14.13
C ALA A 17 7.75 -2.51 -14.06
N LEU A 18 8.42 -2.63 -12.92
CA LEU A 18 9.49 -3.62 -12.70
C LEU A 18 8.97 -5.05 -12.84
N GLY A 19 7.80 -5.36 -12.26
CA GLY A 19 7.18 -6.68 -12.41
C GLY A 19 6.80 -7.01 -13.87
N LEU A 20 6.31 -6.02 -14.62
CA LEU A 20 6.01 -6.20 -16.04
C LEU A 20 7.27 -6.37 -16.90
N ILE A 21 8.36 -5.68 -16.57
CA ILE A 21 9.65 -5.87 -17.23
C ILE A 21 10.17 -7.29 -16.99
N ASP A 22 10.10 -7.78 -15.75
CA ASP A 22 10.51 -9.14 -15.41
C ASP A 22 9.69 -10.20 -16.17
N LEU A 23 8.39 -9.98 -16.34
CA LEU A 23 7.53 -10.89 -17.11
C LEU A 23 8.00 -11.06 -18.57
N ILE A 24 8.62 -10.03 -19.15
CA ILE A 24 9.13 -10.04 -20.53
C ILE A 24 10.55 -10.61 -20.59
N LEU A 25 11.43 -10.19 -19.67
CA LEU A 25 12.86 -10.56 -19.70
C LEU A 25 13.16 -11.90 -19.04
N GLN A 26 12.34 -12.30 -18.06
CA GLN A 26 12.44 -13.56 -17.31
C GLN A 26 13.80 -13.79 -16.64
N ASP A 27 14.48 -12.72 -16.18
CA ASP A 27 15.77 -12.82 -15.49
C ASP A 27 15.65 -12.95 -13.95
N GLY A 28 14.48 -12.64 -13.39
CA GLY A 28 14.15 -12.71 -11.96
C GLY A 28 14.70 -11.58 -11.09
N ALA A 29 15.70 -10.82 -11.56
CA ALA A 29 16.28 -9.70 -10.83
C ALA A 29 15.28 -8.54 -10.74
N TYR A 30 14.54 -8.26 -11.81
CA TYR A 30 13.52 -7.22 -11.83
C TYR A 30 12.33 -7.56 -10.91
N LEU A 31 11.98 -8.83 -10.76
CA LEU A 31 10.99 -9.28 -9.79
C LEU A 31 11.45 -9.00 -8.35
N ILE A 32 12.71 -9.30 -8.03
CA ILE A 32 13.28 -8.99 -6.70
C ILE A 32 13.19 -7.47 -6.45
N TYR A 33 13.61 -6.64 -7.41
CA TYR A 33 13.49 -5.19 -7.28
C TYR A 33 12.04 -4.73 -7.11
N ALA A 34 11.09 -5.32 -7.85
CA ALA A 34 9.67 -5.02 -7.71
C ALA A 34 9.20 -5.26 -6.28
N LEU A 35 9.53 -6.43 -5.71
CA LEU A 35 9.18 -6.78 -4.32
C LEU A 35 9.77 -5.81 -3.31
N TRP A 36 11.04 -5.41 -3.44
CA TRP A 36 11.63 -4.37 -2.60
C TRP A 36 10.89 -3.03 -2.70
N PHE A 37 10.52 -2.62 -3.91
CA PHE A 37 9.74 -1.40 -4.12
C PHE A 37 8.30 -1.51 -3.57
N THR A 38 7.70 -2.70 -3.48
CA THR A 38 6.41 -2.86 -2.78
C THR A 38 6.51 -2.56 -1.29
N MET A 39 7.65 -2.86 -0.63
CA MET A 39 7.87 -2.50 0.77
C MET A 39 7.95 -0.97 0.95
N ILE A 40 8.66 -0.30 0.04
CA ILE A 40 8.73 1.17 -0.01
C ILE A 40 7.32 1.76 -0.22
N THR A 41 6.54 1.15 -1.12
CA THR A 41 5.16 1.56 -1.40
C THR A 41 4.30 1.50 -0.14
N GLY A 42 4.35 0.38 0.60
CA GLY A 42 3.64 0.23 1.86
C GLY A 42 4.03 1.32 2.87
N GLY A 43 5.33 1.57 3.06
CA GLY A 43 5.81 2.61 3.95
C GLY A 43 5.32 4.01 3.59
N VAL A 44 5.43 4.39 2.31
CA VAL A 44 4.95 5.69 1.82
C VAL A 44 3.44 5.82 1.98
N GLN A 45 2.68 4.76 1.71
CA GLN A 45 1.23 4.78 1.84
C GLN A 45 0.76 4.90 3.29
N VAL A 46 1.44 4.26 4.24
CA VAL A 46 1.16 4.47 5.67
C VAL A 46 1.37 5.94 6.03
N LEU A 47 2.49 6.55 5.62
CA LEU A 47 2.77 7.97 5.88
C LEU A 47 1.71 8.88 5.24
N LEU A 48 1.36 8.65 3.98
CA LEU A 48 0.32 9.42 3.29
C LEU A 48 -1.05 9.28 3.96
N GLY A 49 -1.42 8.06 4.36
CA GLY A 49 -2.67 7.82 5.08
C GLY A 49 -2.74 8.54 6.42
N ILE A 50 -1.65 8.57 7.19
CA ILE A 50 -1.55 9.32 8.45
C ILE A 50 -1.68 10.83 8.18
N ILE A 51 -0.91 11.36 7.23
CA ILE A 51 -0.94 12.79 6.87
C ILE A 51 -2.36 13.21 6.46
N LEU A 52 -3.03 12.40 5.63
CA LEU A 52 -4.39 12.69 5.16
C LEU A 52 -5.43 12.52 6.26
N ALA A 53 -5.30 11.54 7.16
CA ALA A 53 -6.19 11.37 8.30
C ALA A 53 -6.12 12.55 9.28
N ILE A 54 -4.91 13.11 9.50
CA ILE A 54 -4.73 14.30 10.34
C ILE A 54 -5.34 15.54 9.68
N LYS A 55 -5.06 15.75 8.39
CA LYS A 55 -5.53 16.92 7.64
C LYS A 55 -7.04 16.89 7.41
N LEU A 56 -7.59 15.72 7.11
CA LEU A 56 -9.01 15.48 6.82
C LEU A 56 -9.68 14.73 7.98
N HIS A 57 -9.56 15.26 9.19
CA HIS A 57 -9.99 14.62 10.45
C HIS A 57 -11.47 14.14 10.48
N ASN A 58 -12.35 14.75 9.68
CA ASN A 58 -13.77 14.36 9.58
C ASN A 58 -14.04 13.29 8.51
N ASN A 59 -13.04 12.91 7.71
CA ASN A 59 -13.22 11.92 6.66
C ASN A 59 -13.04 10.50 7.20
N LEU A 60 -14.16 9.78 7.36
CA LEU A 60 -14.20 8.41 7.85
C LEU A 60 -13.36 7.45 7.00
N HIS A 61 -13.21 7.68 5.70
CA HIS A 61 -12.52 6.77 4.80
C HIS A 61 -11.02 6.64 5.11
N PHE A 62 -10.37 7.73 5.49
CA PHE A 62 -8.95 7.70 5.91
C PHE A 62 -8.78 7.03 7.27
N LYS A 63 -9.76 7.13 8.17
CA LYS A 63 -9.78 6.38 9.42
C LYS A 63 -9.92 4.88 9.17
N ILE A 64 -10.84 4.48 8.29
CA ILE A 64 -11.00 3.08 7.86
C ILE A 64 -9.69 2.54 7.27
N TYR A 65 -9.01 3.32 6.43
CA TYR A 65 -7.69 2.92 5.92
C TYR A 65 -6.69 2.63 7.05
N LEU A 66 -6.54 3.54 8.01
CA LEU A 66 -5.61 3.36 9.12
C LEU A 66 -5.99 2.19 10.03
N ILE A 67 -7.28 1.99 10.30
CA ILE A 67 -7.78 0.81 11.03
C ILE A 67 -7.41 -0.46 10.27
N GLY A 68 -7.57 -0.48 8.94
CA GLY A 68 -7.17 -1.59 8.10
C GLY A 68 -5.66 -1.88 8.16
N VAL A 69 -4.82 -0.84 8.13
CA VAL A 69 -3.35 -0.97 8.29
C VAL A 69 -3.00 -1.57 9.66
N VAL A 70 -3.54 -1.02 10.75
CA VAL A 70 -3.28 -1.52 12.10
C VAL A 70 -3.80 -2.95 12.25
N GLY A 71 -5.00 -3.23 11.76
CA GLY A 71 -5.60 -4.56 11.76
C GLY A 71 -4.78 -5.57 10.97
N TYR A 72 -4.18 -5.18 9.85
CA TYR A 72 -3.27 -6.02 9.08
C TYR A 72 -2.03 -6.43 9.89
N PHE A 73 -1.33 -5.47 10.50
CA PHE A 73 -0.16 -5.78 11.33
C PHE A 73 -0.52 -6.61 12.56
N PHE A 74 -1.67 -6.33 13.18
CA PHE A 74 -2.19 -7.14 14.28
C PHE A 74 -2.49 -8.58 13.85
N LEU A 75 -3.08 -8.76 12.66
CA LEU A 75 -3.38 -10.09 12.11
C LEU A 75 -2.10 -10.87 11.78
N ILE A 76 -1.06 -10.22 11.26
CA ILE A 76 0.26 -10.86 11.08
C ILE A 76 0.81 -11.32 12.42
N TYR A 77 0.78 -10.45 13.43
CA TYR A 77 1.28 -10.77 14.76
C TYR A 77 0.56 -12.00 15.36
N LEU A 78 -0.77 -12.05 15.27
CA LEU A 78 -1.53 -13.23 15.69
C LEU A 78 -1.20 -14.47 14.86
N ALA A 79 -1.05 -14.33 13.54
CA ALA A 79 -0.74 -15.46 12.68
C ALA A 79 0.63 -16.08 12.99
N ASP A 80 1.60 -15.26 13.40
CA ASP A 80 2.91 -15.71 13.86
C ASP A 80 2.83 -16.40 15.23
N GLU A 81 2.17 -15.77 16.21
CA GLU A 81 2.01 -16.30 17.58
C GLU A 81 1.32 -17.67 17.63
N PHE A 82 0.35 -17.92 16.73
CA PHE A 82 -0.42 -19.17 16.69
C PHE A 82 0.05 -20.17 15.61
N ASP A 83 1.20 -19.92 14.96
CA ASP A 83 1.73 -20.75 13.86
C ASP A 83 0.70 -20.97 12.71
N LEU A 84 -0.11 -19.95 12.43
CA LEU A 84 -1.11 -19.94 11.35
C LEU A 84 -0.53 -19.40 10.04
N SER A 85 0.76 -19.06 10.01
CA SER A 85 1.47 -18.44 8.89
C SER A 85 1.18 -19.09 7.52
N HIS A 86 1.13 -20.42 7.46
CA HIS A 86 0.90 -21.17 6.23
C HIS A 86 -0.50 -20.96 5.67
N GLY A 87 -1.53 -21.00 6.53
CA GLY A 87 -2.93 -20.79 6.13
C GLY A 87 -3.24 -19.35 5.73
N PHE A 88 -2.44 -18.39 6.21
CA PHE A 88 -2.63 -16.95 5.99
C PHE A 88 -1.69 -16.34 4.95
N SER A 89 -0.79 -17.12 4.36
CA SER A 89 0.21 -16.67 3.38
C SER A 89 -0.38 -15.81 2.26
N TYR A 90 -1.49 -16.23 1.63
CA TYR A 90 -2.16 -15.43 0.58
C TYR A 90 -2.69 -14.09 1.09
N LEU A 91 -3.19 -14.05 2.33
CA LEU A 91 -3.71 -12.82 2.93
C LEU A 91 -2.59 -11.83 3.24
N MET A 92 -1.40 -12.33 3.62
CA MET A 92 -0.21 -11.50 3.87
C MET A 92 0.20 -10.69 2.64
N PHE A 93 0.07 -11.24 1.43
CA PHE A 93 0.40 -10.51 0.20
C PHE A 93 -0.77 -9.71 -0.37
N THR A 94 -2.01 -10.21 -0.22
CA THR A 94 -3.18 -9.61 -0.86
C THR A 94 -3.69 -8.37 -0.12
N ILE A 95 -3.73 -8.39 1.22
CA ILE A 95 -4.26 -7.27 2.02
C ILE A 95 -3.48 -5.97 1.80
N PRO A 96 -2.12 -5.96 1.83
CA PRO A 96 -1.36 -4.75 1.54
C PRO A 96 -1.66 -4.16 0.16
N ALA A 97 -1.77 -5.01 -0.87
CA ALA A 97 -2.11 -4.57 -2.22
C ALA A 97 -3.51 -3.94 -2.28
N LEU A 98 -4.50 -4.53 -1.59
CA LEU A 98 -5.85 -3.97 -1.52
C LEU A 98 -5.88 -2.63 -0.77
N LEU A 99 -5.17 -2.52 0.35
CA LEU A 99 -5.04 -1.26 1.10
C LEU A 99 -4.36 -0.18 0.25
N ALA A 100 -3.35 -0.56 -0.54
CA ALA A 100 -2.65 0.31 -1.47
C ALA A 100 -3.56 0.88 -2.55
N VAL A 101 -4.37 0.03 -3.16
CA VAL A 101 -5.38 0.44 -4.15
C VAL A 101 -6.44 1.33 -3.49
N TYR A 102 -6.93 0.94 -2.31
CA TYR A 102 -7.95 1.71 -1.58
C TYR A 102 -7.48 3.13 -1.27
N LEU A 103 -6.29 3.30 -0.68
CA LEU A 103 -5.74 4.63 -0.40
C LEU A 103 -5.51 5.43 -1.68
N SER A 104 -5.01 4.79 -2.73
CA SER A 104 -4.83 5.44 -4.04
C SER A 104 -6.17 6.00 -4.56
N VAL A 105 -7.24 5.21 -4.53
CA VAL A 105 -8.58 5.68 -4.94
C VAL A 105 -9.04 6.87 -4.10
N LEU A 106 -8.84 6.85 -2.77
CA LEU A 106 -9.18 7.98 -1.91
C LEU A 106 -8.40 9.24 -2.28
N ILE A 107 -7.08 9.13 -2.49
CA ILE A 107 -6.21 10.24 -2.86
C ILE A 107 -6.67 10.90 -4.18
N TYR A 108 -7.08 10.10 -5.16
CA TYR A 108 -7.50 10.61 -6.46
C TYR A 108 -8.90 11.21 -6.48
N LYS A 109 -9.79 10.77 -5.58
CA LYS A 109 -11.11 11.39 -5.38
C LYS A 109 -11.04 12.80 -4.79
N LEU A 110 -9.99 13.11 -4.03
CA LEU A 110 -9.82 14.45 -3.45
C LEU A 110 -9.52 15.49 -4.55
N PRO A 111 -10.21 16.64 -4.58
CA PRO A 111 -9.92 17.73 -5.50
C PRO A 111 -8.49 18.25 -5.35
N ASN A 112 -7.94 18.83 -6.42
CA ASN A 112 -6.57 19.36 -6.38
C ASN A 112 -6.38 20.55 -5.41
N HIS A 113 -7.48 21.24 -5.08
CA HIS A 113 -7.55 22.38 -4.16
C HIS A 113 -7.84 21.98 -2.70
N GLU A 114 -8.17 20.72 -2.41
CA GLU A 114 -8.29 20.23 -1.04
C GLU A 114 -6.91 19.97 -0.44
N LEU A 115 -6.09 21.02 -0.31
CA LEU A 115 -4.80 21.17 0.39
C LEU A 115 -3.84 22.04 -0.40
#